data_AF-A0AA96RGK0-F1
#
_entry.id   AF-A0AA96RGK0-F1
#
_cell.length_a   1.000
_cell.length_b   1.000
_cell.length_c   1.000
_cell.angle_alpha   90.00
_cell.angle_beta   90.00
_cell.angle_gamma   90.00
#
_symmetry.space_group_name_H-M   'P 1'
#
loop_
_entity.id
_entity.type
_entity.pdbx_description
1 polymer ?
#
loop_
_entity_poly.entity_id
_entity_poly.type
_entity_poly.pdbx_seq_one_letter_code
_entity_poly.pdbx_strand_id
1 'polypeptide(L)' 'MKYVLSYKGRKLGETMDRELAEAMLVQLSACFRGLEIVEAPLQQRAG' A
#
# COMPACT_ATOMS: atom_id res chain seq x y z
N MET A 1 4.12 -7.86 9.79
CA MET A 1 3.11 -7.63 8.73
C MET A 1 3.69 -6.66 7.72
N LYS A 2 3.31 -6.78 6.45
CA LYS A 2 3.68 -5.82 5.41
C LYS A 2 2.41 -5.10 4.91
N TYR A 3 2.59 -3.91 4.39
CA TYR A 3 1.50 -3.04 3.93
C TYR A 3 1.70 -2.69 2.46
N VAL A 4 0.63 -2.34 1.77
CA VAL A 4 0.68 -1.82 0.40
C VAL A 4 -0.41 -0.77 0.24
N LEU A 5 -0.20 0.18 -0.68
CA LEU A 5 -1.25 1.12 -1.03
C LEU A 5 -2.26 0.46 -1.95
N SER A 6 -3.54 0.73 -1.72
CA SER A 6 -4.66 0.34 -2.56
C SER A 6 -5.35 1.60 -3.06
N TYR A 7 -5.65 1.64 -4.35
CA TYR A 7 -6.44 2.71 -4.96
C TYR A 7 -7.58 2.08 -5.74
N LYS A 8 -8.82 2.36 -5.34
CA LYS A 8 -10.03 1.81 -5.98
C LYS A 8 -9.99 0.26 -6.09
N GLY A 9 -9.52 -0.40 -5.03
CA GLY A 9 -9.40 -1.86 -4.96
C GLY A 9 -8.21 -2.46 -5.72
N ARG A 10 -7.31 -1.64 -6.29
CA ARG A 10 -6.08 -2.11 -6.92
C ARG A 10 -4.87 -1.81 -6.05
N LYS A 11 -4.08 -2.84 -5.76
CA LYS A 11 -2.80 -2.71 -5.05
C LYS A 11 -1.78 -2.01 -5.94
N LEU A 12 -1.05 -1.07 -5.37
CA LEU A 12 -0.06 -0.22 -6.04
C LEU A 12 1.32 -0.46 -5.44
N GLY A 13 2.27 -0.78 -6.31
CA GLY A 13 3.68 -0.91 -5.95
C GLY A 13 3.98 -2.17 -5.15
N GLU A 14 5.12 -2.13 -4.46
CA GLU A 14 5.64 -3.22 -3.65
C GLU A 14 5.17 -3.13 -2.21
N THR A 15 5.28 -4.25 -1.50
CA THR A 15 4.98 -4.30 -0.08
C THR A 15 6.01 -3.52 0.72
N MET A 16 5.54 -2.64 1.60
CA MET A 16 6.35 -1.74 2.42
C MET A 16 6.02 -1.90 3.90
N ASP A 17 6.82 -1.26 4.74
CA ASP A 17 6.54 -1.16 6.17
C ASP A 17 5.51 -0.06 6.45
N ARG A 18 4.90 -0.12 7.64
CA ARG A 18 3.78 0.75 7.98
C ARG A 18 4.11 2.24 7.88
N GLU A 19 5.27 2.63 8.41
CA GLU A 19 5.73 4.03 8.40
C GLU A 19 5.87 4.57 6.97
N LEU A 20 6.40 3.74 6.06
CA LEU A 20 6.53 4.12 4.65
C LEU A 20 5.16 4.21 3.97
N ALA A 21 4.25 3.28 4.25
CA ALA A 21 2.89 3.32 3.73
C ALA A 21 2.13 4.59 4.17
N GLU A 22 2.26 4.97 5.45
CA GLU A 22 1.66 6.19 6.00
C GLU A 22 2.25 7.45 5.37
N ALA A 23 3.57 7.52 5.21
CA ALA A 23 4.23 8.65 4.54
C ALA A 23 3.78 8.81 3.08
N MET A 24 3.72 7.70 2.34
CA MET A 24 3.27 7.71 0.95
C MET A 24 1.78 8.02 0.82
N LEU A 25 0.94 7.52 1.74
CA LEU A 25 -0.48 7.83 1.76
C LEU A 25 -0.70 9.34 1.94
N VAL A 26 0.00 9.98 2.88
CA VAL A 26 -0.10 11.43 3.09
C VAL A 26 0.27 12.20 1.83
N GLN A 27 1.40 11.85 1.20
CA GLN A 27 1.85 12.52 -0.02
C GLN A 27 0.89 12.34 -1.20
N LEU A 28 0.38 11.12 -1.39
CA LEU A 28 -0.40 10.76 -2.57
C LEU A 28 -1.90 11.01 -2.40
N SER A 29 -2.40 11.11 -1.16
CA SER A 29 -3.82 11.38 -0.87
C SER A 29 -4.32 12.70 -1.48
N ALA A 30 -3.43 13.66 -1.69
CA ALA A 30 -3.72 14.91 -2.37
C ALA A 30 -4.06 14.70 -3.87
N CYS A 31 -3.46 13.70 -4.52
CA CYS A 31 -3.65 13.41 -5.94
C CYS A 31 -4.64 12.25 -6.20
N PHE A 32 -4.71 11.30 -5.27
CA PHE A 32 -5.49 10.07 -5.40
C PHE A 32 -6.55 9.99 -4.30
N ARG A 33 -7.75 10.53 -4.57
CA ARG A 33 -8.89 10.41 -3.65
C ARG A 33 -9.35 8.96 -3.53
N GLY A 34 -9.33 8.41 -2.32
CA GLY A 34 -9.63 6.99 -2.07
C GLY A 34 -8.39 6.09 -2.18
N LEU A 35 -7.21 6.65 -1.93
CA LEU A 35 -6.02 5.88 -1.62
C LEU A 35 -6.11 5.41 -0.16
N GLU A 36 -5.75 4.15 0.08
CA GLU A 36 -5.90 3.49 1.37
C GLU A 36 -4.75 2.51 1.59
N ILE A 37 -4.36 2.29 2.85
CA ILE A 37 -3.32 1.33 3.20
C ILE A 37 -4.01 0.00 3.51
N VAL A 38 -3.58 -1.07 2.85
CA VAL A 38 -4.10 -2.42 3.08
C VAL A 38 -2.97 -3.36 3.50
N GLU A 39 -3.29 -4.36 4.31
CA GLU A 39 -2.34 -5.40 4.67
C GLU A 39 -2.03 -6.26 3.44
N ALA A 40 -0.73 -6.43 3.19
CA ALA A 40 -0.24 -7.36 2.19
C ALA A 40 0.19 -8.64 2.92
N PRO A 41 -0.31 -9.82 2.52
CA PRO A 41 0.32 -11.05 2.93
C PRO A 41 1.79 -10.96 2.49
N LEU A 42 2.72 -11.33 3.37
CA LEU A 42 4.11 -11.58 2.99
C LEU A 42 4.03 -12.51 1.79
N GLN A 43 4.29 -11.98 0.59
CA GLN A 43 4.07 -12.70 -0.65
C GLN A 43 5.00 -13.92 -0.62
N GLN A 44 4.45 -15.06 -0.19
CA GLN A 44 5.10 -16.35 -0.32
C GLN A 44 5.23 -16.54 -1.82
N ARG A 45 6.46 -16.46 -2.31
CA ARG A 45 6.82 -16.84 -3.67
C ARG A 45 6.16 -18.19 -3.95
N ALA A 46 5.14 -18.21 -4.80
CA ALA A 46 4.72 -19.42 -5.46
C ALA A 46 5.87 -19.80 -6.39
N GLY A 47 6.66 -20.79 -5.97
CA GLY A 47 7.59 -21.51 -6.83
C GLY A 47 6.84 -22.59 -7.62
#